data_AF-A0A967SZ57-F1
#
_entry.id   AF-A0A967SZ57-F1
#
_cell.length_a   1.000
_cell.length_b   1.000
_cell.length_c   1.000
_cell.angle_alpha   90.00
_cell.angle_beta   90.00
_cell.angle_gamma   90.00
#
_symmetry.space_group_name_H-M   'P 1'
#
loop_
_entity.id
_entity.type
_entity.pdbx_description
1 polymer ?
#
loop_
_entity_poly.entity_id
_entity_poly.type
_entity_poly.pdbx_seq_one_letter_code
_entity_poly.pdbx_strand_id
1 'polypeptide(L)' 'VIVALGQARSIKKAYEQIIGHIQNNVGDRGKIKVAYVHAAAANEVSKLKEMVEEKFTIVESLITELSP' A
#
# COMPACT_ATOMS: atom_id res chain seq x y z
N VAL A 1 -9.23 7.62 -15.94
CA VAL A 1 -8.13 8.61 -15.98
C VAL A 1 -7.17 8.25 -14.86
N ILE A 2 -5.87 8.12 -15.14
CA ILE A 2 -4.83 7.86 -14.11
C ILE A 2 -4.23 9.22 -13.73
N VAL A 3 -4.11 9.50 -12.42
CA VAL A 3 -3.59 10.76 -11.89
C VAL A 3 -2.38 10.49 -10.99
N ALA A 4 -1.29 11.24 -11.18
CA ALA A 4 -0.12 11.17 -10.30
C ALA A 4 -0.42 11.88 -8.97
N LEU A 5 -0.37 11.13 -7.86
CA LEU A 5 -0.64 11.66 -6.51
C LEU A 5 0.62 12.21 -5.81
N GLY A 6 1.82 11.88 -6.29
CA GLY A 6 3.07 12.32 -5.70
C GLY A 6 4.31 11.70 -6.32
N GLN A 7 5.48 12.09 -5.82
CA GLN A 7 6.79 11.54 -6.18
C GLN A 7 7.69 11.43 -4.94
N ALA A 8 8.53 10.39 -4.91
CA ALA A 8 9.50 10.14 -3.85
C ALA A 8 10.87 9.78 -4.42
N ARG A 9 11.95 10.12 -3.67
CA ARG A 9 13.33 9.82 -4.06
C ARG A 9 13.83 8.44 -3.60
N SER A 10 13.03 7.72 -2.82
CA SER A 10 13.33 6.36 -2.38
C SER A 10 12.05 5.55 -2.23
N ILE A 11 12.17 4.22 -2.36
CA ILE A 11 11.02 3.31 -2.27
C ILE A 11 10.33 3.38 -0.91
N LYS A 12 11.10 3.46 0.18
CA LYS A 12 10.56 3.62 1.54
C LYS A 12 9.68 4.87 1.65
N LYS A 13 10.14 6.01 1.12
CA LYS A 13 9.35 7.25 1.12
C LYS A 13 8.11 7.15 0.24
N ALA A 14 8.17 6.38 -0.86
CA ALA A 14 6.99 6.11 -1.67
C ALA A 14 5.94 5.30 -0.87
N TYR A 15 6.36 4.28 -0.11
CA TYR A 15 5.46 3.51 0.76
C TYR A 15 4.85 4.37 1.86
N GLU A 16 5.65 5.22 2.51
CA GLU A 16 5.16 6.19 3.49
C GLU A 16 4.12 7.15 2.88
N GLN A 17 4.34 7.63 1.65
CA GLN A 17 3.37 8.46 0.93
C GLN A 17 2.08 7.70 0.62
N ILE A 18 2.16 6.45 0.14
CA ILE A 18 0.98 5.60 -0.12
C ILE A 18 0.14 5.45 1.15
N ILE A 19 0.78 5.14 2.29
CA ILE A 19 0.12 5.03 3.59
C ILE A 19 -0.55 6.35 3.98
N GLY A 20 0.14 7.48 3.80
CA GLY A 20 -0.41 8.81 4.06
C GLY A 20 -1.65 9.11 3.21
N HIS A 21 -1.65 8.72 1.93
CA HIS A 21 -2.83 8.85 1.08
C HIS A 21 -4.00 7.99 1.56
N ILE A 22 -3.74 6.74 1.97
CA ILE A 22 -4.78 5.87 2.54
C ILE A 22 -5.34 6.52 3.82
N GLN A 23 -4.47 6.95 4.74
CA GLN A 23 -4.84 7.56 6.00
C GLN A 23 -5.68 8.83 5.83
N ASN A 24 -5.36 9.68 4.85
CA ASN A 24 -6.15 10.88 4.55
C ASN A 24 -7.58 10.55 4.07
N ASN A 25 -7.82 9.34 3.55
CA ASN A 25 -9.13 8.90 3.10
C ASN A 25 -9.92 8.15 4.17
N VAL A 26 -9.26 7.32 4.98
CA VAL A 26 -9.95 6.41 5.94
C VAL A 26 -9.75 6.77 7.42
N GLY A 27 -8.91 7.76 7.71
CA GLY A 27 -8.56 8.17 9.07
C GLY A 27 -7.50 7.27 9.73
N ASP A 28 -7.12 7.63 10.96
CA ASP A 28 -6.18 6.84 11.77
C ASP A 28 -6.79 5.48 12.14
N ARG A 29 -6.00 4.41 12.03
CA ARG A 29 -6.43 3.01 12.23
C ARG A 29 -7.71 2.61 11.48
N GLY A 30 -8.02 3.29 10.38
CA GLY A 30 -9.21 3.02 9.57
C GLY A 30 -9.34 1.54 9.19
N LYS A 31 -10.58 1.07 9.11
CA LYS A 31 -10.90 -0.34 8.84
C LYS A 31 -10.99 -0.57 7.32
N ILE A 32 -10.09 -1.37 6.77
CA ILE A 32 -9.97 -1.58 5.32
C ILE A 32 -9.84 -3.06 4.94
N LYS A 33 -10.23 -3.37 3.71
CA LYS A 33 -9.81 -4.57 2.99
C LYS A 33 -8.77 -4.17 1.96
N VAL A 34 -7.71 -4.95 1.79
CA VAL A 34 -6.58 -4.58 0.96
C VAL A 34 -6.15 -5.73 0.05
N ALA A 35 -5.88 -5.37 -1.21
CA ALA A 35 -5.23 -6.25 -2.18
C ALA A 35 -3.90 -5.60 -2.57
N TYR A 36 -2.80 -6.30 -2.33
CA TYR A 36 -1.47 -5.88 -2.73
C TYR A 36 -1.10 -6.56 -4.05
N VAL A 37 -0.72 -5.76 -5.03
CA VAL A 37 -0.38 -6.23 -6.38
C VAL A 37 1.07 -5.87 -6.70
N HIS A 38 1.80 -6.80 -7.28
CA HIS A 38 3.21 -6.59 -7.67
C HIS A 38 3.52 -7.15 -9.05
N ALA A 39 4.55 -6.65 -9.73
CA ALA A 39 5.08 -7.25 -10.95
C ALA A 39 6.42 -7.94 -10.63
N ALA A 40 6.44 -9.27 -10.49
CA ALA A 40 7.61 -10.07 -10.10
C ALA A 40 8.40 -9.56 -8.86
N ALA A 41 7.78 -8.82 -7.94
CA ALA A 41 8.43 -8.15 -6.81
C ALA A 41 7.85 -8.56 -5.44
N ALA A 42 7.73 -9.87 -5.20
CA ALA A 42 7.11 -10.44 -3.99
C ALA A 42 7.74 -9.96 -2.65
N ASN A 43 9.06 -9.76 -2.63
CA ASN A 43 9.75 -9.28 -1.43
C ASN A 43 9.42 -7.81 -1.12
N GLU A 44 9.26 -6.98 -2.14
CA GLU A 44 8.96 -5.55 -1.97
C GLU A 44 7.52 -5.34 -1.53
N VAL A 45 6.57 -6.09 -2.09
CA VAL A 45 5.17 -6.00 -1.68
C VAL A 45 4.97 -6.49 -0.24
N SER A 46 5.76 -7.47 0.21
CA SER A 46 5.70 -7.97 1.59
C SER A 46 6.09 -6.88 2.60
N LYS A 47 7.12 -6.08 2.29
CA LYS A 47 7.52 -4.92 3.12
C LYS A 47 6.42 -3.85 3.16
N LEU A 48 5.81 -3.53 2.01
CA LEU A 48 4.71 -2.57 1.97
C LEU A 48 3.50 -3.07 2.78
N LYS A 49 3.18 -4.37 2.66
CA LYS A 49 2.13 -5.00 3.48
C LYS A 49 2.40 -4.79 4.95
N GLU A 50 3.56 -5.19 5.47
CA GLU A 50 3.92 -4.98 6.89
C GLU A 50 3.70 -3.53 7.34
N MET A 51 4.19 -2.56 6.56
CA MET A 51 4.03 -1.14 6.88
C MET A 51 2.58 -0.67 6.89
N VAL A 52 1.74 -1.18 5.99
CA VAL A 52 0.31 -0.84 5.92
C VAL A 52 -0.46 -1.50 7.07
N GLU A 53 -0.24 -2.79 7.33
CA GLU A 53 -0.98 -3.54 8.35
C GLU A 53 -0.62 -3.10 9.77
N GLU A 54 0.54 -2.49 9.99
CA GLU A 54 0.88 -1.83 11.27
C GLU A 54 0.02 -0.58 11.54
N LYS A 55 -0.44 0.11 10.48
CA LYS A 55 -1.13 1.40 10.58
C LYS A 55 -2.65 1.32 10.50
N PHE A 56 -3.21 0.25 9.94
CA PHE A 56 -4.63 0.13 9.68
C PHE A 56 -5.25 -1.13 10.28
N THR A 57 -6.57 -1.10 10.49
CA THR A 57 -7.31 -2.29 10.92
C THR A 57 -7.68 -3.11 9.69
N ILE A 58 -6.92 -4.17 9.41
CA ILE A 58 -7.13 -5.00 8.21
C ILE A 58 -8.19 -6.07 8.47
N VAL A 59 -9.26 -6.02 7.68
CA VAL A 59 -10.36 -6.99 7.72
C VAL A 59 -10.09 -8.19 6.81
N GLU A 60 -9.42 -7.93 5.70
CA GLU A 60 -9.11 -8.91 4.67
C GLU A 60 -7.87 -8.44 3.90
N SER A 61 -6.99 -9.38 3.55
CA SER A 61 -5.69 -9.11 2.95
C SER A 61 -5.38 -10.15 1.88
N LEU A 62 -5.04 -9.69 0.68
CA LEU A 62 -4.66 -10.53 -0.47
C LEU A 62 -3.36 -10.02 -1.08
N ILE A 63 -2.49 -10.92 -1.52
CA ILE A 63 -1.31 -10.59 -2.32
C ILE A 63 -1.41 -11.35 -3.64
N THR A 64 -1.17 -10.67 -4.75
CA THR A 64 -1.16 -11.30 -6.07
C THR A 64 -0.15 -10.65 -7.01
N GLU A 65 0.29 -11.41 -8.00
CA GLU A 65 1.09 -10.89 -9.10
C GLU A 65 0.19 -10.24 -10.15
N LEU A 66 0.65 -9.12 -10.71
CA LEU A 66 -0.03 -8.41 -11.78
C LEU A 66 -0.08 -9.30 -13.02
N SER A 67 -1.28 -9.50 -13.57
CA SER A 67 -1.45 -10.17 -14.85
C SER A 67 -0.75 -9.39 -15.98
N PRO A 68 -0.19 -10.07 -17.00
CA PRO A 68 0.44 -9.42 -18.15
C PRO A 68 -0.45 -8.43 -18.91
#